data_AF-A0A0G0ZIH1-F1
#
_entry.id   AF-A0A0G0ZIH1-F1
#
_cell.length_a   1.000
_cell.length_b   1.000
_cell.length_c   1.000
_cell.angle_alpha   90.00
_cell.angle_beta   90.00
_cell.angle_gamma   90.00
#
_symmetry.space_group_name_H-M   'P 1'
#
loop_
_entity.id
_entity.type
_entity.pdbx_description
1 polymer ?
#
loop_
_entity_poly.entity_id
_entity_poly.type
_entity_poly.pdbx_seq_one_letter_code
_entity_poly.pdbx_strand_id
1 'polypeptide(L)'
;MCRKAQVTLGSLILITKDNATAFSELSDESFAELPIAIRAIEKALKRSFGYEKINYFMLMMVDPEVHFHVIPRYSHDVEFGGAVFKDQSWPGPADLKLLNKVDEEIFSLLIEKLKNEFEK
;
A
#
# COMPACT_ATOMS: atom_id res chain seq x y z
N MET A 1 -1.00 -5.38 4.65
CA MET A 1 0.02 -4.97 5.65
C MET A 1 0.47 -3.54 5.36
N CYS A 2 0.72 -2.71 6.39
CA CYS A 2 1.33 -1.39 6.19
C CYS A 2 2.82 -1.53 5.84
N ARG A 3 3.29 -0.89 4.78
CA ARG A 3 4.70 -0.97 4.36
C ARG A 3 5.55 -0.05 5.24
N LYS A 4 6.63 -0.53 5.87
CA LYS A 4 7.49 0.36 6.69
C LYS A 4 8.16 1.46 5.86
N ALA A 5 8.73 1.09 4.72
CA ALA A 5 9.21 2.07 3.75
C ALA A 5 8.01 2.71 3.05
N GLN A 6 7.66 3.95 3.38
CA GLN A 6 6.56 4.66 2.72
C GLN A 6 7.08 5.37 1.46
N VAL A 7 6.65 4.94 0.27
CA VAL A 7 6.94 5.66 -0.99
C VAL A 7 6.11 6.94 -1.02
N THR A 8 4.82 6.77 -0.75
CA THR A 8 3.83 7.82 -0.50
C THR A 8 3.03 7.45 0.74
N LEU A 9 2.28 8.41 1.28
CA LEU A 9 1.44 8.18 2.47
C LEU A 9 0.43 7.06 2.24
N GLY A 10 0.45 6.03 3.08
CA GLY A 10 -0.43 4.88 2.99
C GLY A 10 0.05 3.80 2.04
N SER A 11 1.36 3.71 1.75
CA SER A 11 1.93 2.58 1.00
C SER A 11 1.67 1.26 1.75
N LEU A 12 1.09 0.27 1.07
CA LEU A 12 0.78 -1.05 1.64
C LEU A 12 1.45 -2.18 0.86
N ILE A 13 1.42 -3.36 1.47
CA ILE A 13 1.65 -4.66 0.82
C ILE A 13 0.35 -5.46 0.91
N LEU A 14 -0.15 -5.92 -0.24
CA LEU A 14 -1.18 -6.98 -0.34
C LEU A 14 -0.45 -8.27 -0.68
N ILE A 15 -0.47 -9.26 0.20
CA ILE A 15 0.28 -10.52 0.07
C ILE A 15 -0.69 -11.69 0.18
N THR A 16 -0.42 -12.76 -0.59
CA THR A 16 -1.16 -14.01 -0.49
C THR A 16 -0.99 -14.69 0.87
N LYS A 17 -1.99 -15.47 1.30
CA LYS A 17 -1.88 -16.38 2.45
C LYS A 17 -1.40 -17.77 2.06
N ASP A 18 -1.37 -18.08 0.77
CA ASP A 18 -1.10 -19.42 0.24
C ASP A 18 0.40 -19.75 0.13
N ASN A 19 1.28 -18.82 0.52
CA ASN A 19 2.73 -18.88 0.32
C ASN A 19 3.16 -19.20 -1.13
N ALA A 20 2.28 -18.92 -2.11
CA ALA A 20 2.57 -19.10 -3.53
C ALA A 20 3.75 -18.20 -3.93
N THR A 21 4.65 -18.72 -4.78
CA THR A 21 5.85 -17.97 -5.25
C THR A 21 5.77 -17.60 -6.73
N ALA A 22 4.82 -18.18 -7.47
CA ALA A 22 4.43 -17.72 -8.79
C ALA A 22 2.97 -17.30 -8.82
N PHE A 23 2.65 -16.25 -9.60
CA PHE A 23 1.27 -15.74 -9.68
C PHE A 23 0.27 -16.77 -10.20
N SER A 24 0.71 -17.70 -11.05
CA SER A 24 -0.10 -18.81 -11.57
C SER A 24 -0.36 -19.91 -10.53
N GLU A 25 0.32 -19.90 -9.38
CA GLU A 25 0.15 -20.89 -8.30
C GLU A 25 -0.87 -20.44 -7.25
N LEU A 26 -1.42 -19.22 -7.38
CA LEU A 26 -2.52 -18.81 -6.51
C LEU A 26 -3.71 -19.75 -6.68
N SER A 27 -4.29 -20.16 -5.55
CA SER A 27 -5.52 -20.94 -5.54
C SER A 27 -6.68 -20.18 -6.19
N ASP A 28 -7.67 -20.93 -6.69
CA ASP A 28 -8.91 -20.35 -7.22
C ASP A 28 -9.61 -19.49 -6.15
N GLU A 29 -9.54 -19.92 -4.88
CA GLU A 29 -10.04 -19.17 -3.73
C GLU A 29 -9.32 -17.83 -3.54
N SER A 30 -7.98 -17.82 -3.62
CA SER A 30 -7.19 -16.58 -3.54
C SER A 30 -7.51 -15.63 -4.70
N PHE A 31 -7.68 -16.15 -5.92
CA PHE A 31 -8.12 -15.33 -7.06
C PHE A 31 -9.53 -14.76 -6.86
N ALA A 32 -10.44 -15.55 -6.28
CA ALA A 32 -11.79 -15.10 -5.97
C ALA A 32 -11.83 -14.04 -4.84
N GLU A 33 -10.92 -14.10 -3.86
CA GLU A 33 -10.82 -13.12 -2.77
C GLU A 33 -10.14 -11.81 -3.22
N LEU A 34 -9.24 -11.86 -4.21
CA LEU A 34 -8.48 -10.70 -4.70
C LEU A 34 -9.34 -9.43 -4.95
N PRO A 35 -10.45 -9.46 -5.71
CA PRO A 35 -11.28 -8.27 -5.92
C PRO A 35 -11.93 -7.75 -4.63
N ILE A 36 -12.18 -8.61 -3.63
CA ILE A 36 -12.70 -8.20 -2.31
C ILE A 36 -11.60 -7.42 -1.57
N ALA A 37 -10.38 -7.97 -1.53
CA ALA A 37 -9.23 -7.33 -0.91
C ALA A 37 -8.89 -5.97 -1.54
N ILE A 38 -8.85 -5.90 -2.88
CA ILE A 38 -8.60 -4.64 -3.62
C ILE A 38 -9.65 -3.59 -3.26
N ARG A 39 -10.95 -3.93 -3.28
CA ARG A 39 -12.01 -2.97 -2.92
C ARG A 39 -11.88 -2.46 -1.48
N ALA A 40 -11.54 -3.35 -0.54
CA ALA A 40 -11.33 -2.95 0.85
C ALA A 40 -10.15 -1.98 0.98
N ILE A 41 -9.03 -2.27 0.30
CA ILE A 41 -7.83 -1.44 0.30
C ILE A 41 -8.12 -0.05 -0.28
N GLU A 42 -8.74 0.02 -1.46
CA GLU A 42 -9.06 1.28 -2.13
C GLU A 42 -10.02 2.13 -1.29
N LYS A 43 -11.08 1.52 -0.75
CA LYS A 43 -12.01 2.19 0.17
C LYS A 43 -11.28 2.76 1.38
N ALA A 44 -10.45 1.95 2.05
CA ALA A 44 -9.77 2.34 3.27
C ALA A 44 -8.74 3.46 3.04
N LEU A 45 -7.93 3.34 1.99
CA LEU A 45 -6.95 4.37 1.63
C LEU A 45 -7.63 5.66 1.18
N LYS A 46 -8.70 5.59 0.40
CA LYS A 46 -9.42 6.77 -0.09
C LYS A 46 -10.06 7.54 1.06
N ARG A 47 -10.65 6.84 2.02
CA ARG A 47 -11.23 7.45 3.22
C ARG A 47 -10.20 7.99 4.20
N SER A 48 -9.06 7.31 4.31
CA SER A 48 -8.01 7.70 5.26
C SER A 48 -7.22 8.91 4.80
N PHE A 49 -6.88 8.97 3.50
CA PHE A 49 -5.89 9.91 2.97
C PHE A 49 -6.32 10.61 1.68
N GLY A 50 -7.44 10.23 1.06
CA GLY A 50 -7.99 10.98 -0.07
C GLY A 50 -7.28 10.80 -1.42
N TYR A 51 -6.39 9.80 -1.58
CA TYR A 51 -5.54 9.61 -2.77
C TYR A 51 -6.23 9.81 -4.12
N GLU A 52 -5.51 10.31 -5.13
CA GLU A 52 -6.05 10.63 -6.45
C GLU A 52 -5.96 9.47 -7.45
N LYS A 53 -4.83 8.76 -7.44
CA LYS A 53 -4.58 7.55 -8.24
C LYS A 53 -3.97 6.47 -7.36
N ILE A 54 -3.91 5.23 -7.85
CA ILE A 54 -3.28 4.13 -7.13
C ILE A 54 -2.47 3.28 -8.09
N ASN A 55 -1.30 2.81 -7.66
CA ASN A 55 -0.48 1.87 -8.43
C ASN A 55 -0.40 0.54 -7.68
N TYR A 56 -0.51 -0.56 -8.42
CA TYR A 56 -0.29 -1.91 -7.94
C TYR A 56 0.91 -2.48 -8.68
N PHE A 57 2.00 -2.78 -7.97
CA PHE A 57 3.19 -3.40 -8.56
C PHE A 57 3.38 -4.81 -7.99
N MET A 58 3.32 -5.82 -8.86
CA MET A 58 3.69 -7.20 -8.52
C MET A 58 5.09 -7.45 -9.08
N LEU A 59 6.09 -7.41 -8.21
CA LEU A 59 7.50 -7.45 -8.62
C LEU A 59 8.20 -8.73 -8.16
N MET A 60 8.02 -9.12 -6.88
CA MET A 60 8.56 -10.37 -6.30
C MET A 60 10.09 -10.53 -6.49
N MET A 61 10.83 -9.41 -6.50
CA MET A 61 12.27 -9.39 -6.81
C MET A 61 13.16 -9.71 -5.61
N VAL A 62 12.67 -9.47 -4.39
CA VAL A 62 13.41 -9.68 -3.12
C VAL A 62 12.71 -10.78 -2.32
N ASP A 63 11.45 -10.54 -1.96
CA ASP A 63 10.61 -11.55 -1.32
C ASP A 63 9.88 -12.35 -2.42
N PRO A 64 9.97 -13.70 -2.44
CA PRO A 64 9.46 -14.52 -3.53
C PRO A 64 7.94 -14.72 -3.48
N GLU A 65 7.30 -14.58 -2.31
CA GLU A 65 5.87 -14.80 -2.16
C GLU A 65 5.06 -13.80 -3.01
N VAL A 66 3.95 -14.25 -3.57
CA VAL A 66 3.09 -13.41 -4.40
C VAL A 66 2.53 -12.24 -3.58
N HIS A 67 2.96 -11.04 -3.93
CA HIS A 67 2.50 -9.80 -3.32
C HIS A 67 2.46 -8.62 -4.30
N PHE A 68 1.58 -7.68 -4.01
CA PHE A 68 1.53 -6.37 -4.62
C PHE A 68 2.04 -5.30 -3.65
N HIS A 69 2.90 -4.41 -4.15
CA HIS A 69 3.06 -3.09 -3.57
C HIS A 69 1.88 -2.22 -3.98
N VAL A 70 1.14 -1.70 -3.01
CA VAL A 70 -0.01 -0.82 -3.25
C VAL A 70 0.38 0.61 -2.88
N ILE A 71 0.47 1.48 -3.88
CA ILE A 71 1.00 2.84 -3.73
C ILE A 71 -0.09 3.85 -4.08
N PRO A 72 -0.77 4.46 -3.08
CA PRO A 72 -1.67 5.58 -3.33
C PRO A 72 -0.89 6.81 -3.81
N ARG A 73 -1.47 7.62 -4.69
CA ARG A 73 -0.77 8.69 -5.42
C ARG A 73 -1.45 10.02 -5.19
N TYR A 74 -0.65 11.09 -5.10
CA TYR A 74 -1.09 12.42 -4.69
C TYR A 74 -0.42 13.47 -5.56
N SER A 75 -1.17 14.47 -6.04
CA SER A 75 -0.58 15.59 -6.80
C SER A 75 -0.01 16.69 -5.91
N HIS A 76 -0.12 16.53 -4.59
CA HIS A 76 0.17 17.53 -3.58
C HIS A 76 0.78 16.88 -2.33
N ASP A 77 1.44 17.69 -1.51
CA ASP A 77 1.98 17.27 -0.22
C ASP A 77 0.83 16.90 0.74
N VAL A 78 0.97 15.79 1.47
CA VAL A 78 -0.05 15.32 2.42
C VAL A 78 0.52 15.30 3.84
N GLU A 79 -0.16 15.96 4.77
CA GLU A 79 0.22 15.99 6.17
C GLU A 79 -0.40 14.84 6.95
N PHE A 80 0.41 14.13 7.74
CA PHE A 80 -0.06 13.07 8.63
C PHE A 80 0.88 12.92 9.84
N GLY A 81 0.31 12.85 11.04
CA GLY A 81 1.09 12.63 12.28
C GLY A 81 2.19 13.67 12.51
N GLY A 82 1.97 14.93 12.09
CA GLY A 82 2.97 16.00 12.19
C GLY A 82 4.09 15.95 11.14
N ALA A 83 4.04 15.01 10.19
CA ALA A 83 4.99 14.89 9.09
C ALA A 83 4.34 15.20 7.74
N VAL A 84 5.16 15.68 6.79
CA VAL A 84 4.77 15.93 5.40
C VAL A 84 5.23 14.77 4.52
N PHE A 85 4.30 14.17 3.79
CA PHE A 85 4.56 13.14 2.79
C PHE A 85 4.47 13.73 1.39
N LYS A 86 5.42 13.35 0.53
CA LYS A 86 5.50 13.81 -0.86
C LYS A 86 5.43 12.65 -1.84
N ASP A 87 4.68 12.80 -2.92
CA ASP A 87 4.75 11.92 -4.09
C ASP A 87 5.75 12.50 -5.09
N GLN A 88 7.02 12.17 -4.88
CA GLN A 88 8.14 12.72 -5.67
C GLN A 88 8.13 12.31 -7.14
N SER A 89 7.36 11.26 -7.48
CA SER A 89 7.28 10.69 -8.82
C SER A 89 6.02 11.09 -9.60
N TRP A 90 5.13 11.89 -9.00
CA TRP A 90 3.92 12.36 -9.68
C TRP A 90 4.25 13.26 -10.89
N PRO A 91 3.56 13.14 -12.04
CA PRO A 91 2.44 12.24 -12.36
C PRO A 91 2.85 10.90 -13.02
N GLY A 92 4.13 10.53 -12.97
CA GLY A 92 4.65 9.27 -13.51
C GLY A 92 4.37 8.07 -12.61
N PRO A 93 4.81 6.85 -12.99
CA PRO A 93 4.73 5.67 -12.13
C PRO A 93 5.45 5.89 -10.79
N ALA A 94 4.94 5.29 -9.72
CA ALA A 94 5.59 5.37 -8.43
C ALA A 94 7.01 4.79 -8.49
N ASP A 95 7.99 5.51 -7.92
CA ASP A 95 9.36 5.01 -7.78
C ASP A 95 9.58 4.48 -6.35
N LEU A 96 9.71 3.16 -6.20
CA LEU A 96 9.89 2.51 -4.90
C LEU A 96 11.18 2.90 -4.16
N LYS A 97 12.12 3.59 -4.84
CA LYS A 97 13.38 4.10 -4.26
C LYS A 97 13.21 5.47 -3.60
N LEU A 98 12.15 6.21 -3.97
CA LEU A 98 11.85 7.53 -3.45
C LEU A 98 11.00 7.41 -2.18
N LEU A 99 11.67 7.40 -1.03
CA LEU A 99 11.05 7.14 0.26
C LEU A 99 10.85 8.41 1.08
N ASN A 100 9.68 8.53 1.71
CA ASN A 100 9.44 9.50 2.76
C ASN A 100 10.07 9.01 4.07
N LYS A 101 10.57 9.95 4.89
CA LYS A 101 11.10 9.63 6.21
C LYS A 101 9.94 9.31 7.14
N VAL A 102 9.97 8.13 7.74
CA VAL A 102 8.96 7.66 8.69
C VAL A 102 9.68 7.09 9.90
N ASP A 103 9.46 7.68 11.06
CA ASP A 103 9.92 7.14 12.33
C ASP A 103 8.89 6.15 12.93
N GLU A 104 9.21 5.59 14.09
CA GLU A 104 8.37 4.59 14.74
C GLU A 104 7.04 5.14 15.22
N GLU A 105 6.98 6.41 15.63
CA GLU A 105 5.76 7.07 16.09
C GLU A 105 4.78 7.24 14.92
N ILE A 106 5.25 7.84 13.82
CA ILE A 106 4.44 8.02 12.61
C ILE A 106 4.01 6.66 12.04
N PHE A 107 4.90 5.66 12.04
CA PHE A 107 4.54 4.32 11.57
C PHE A 107 3.46 3.66 12.43
N SER A 108 3.52 3.83 13.74
CA SER A 108 2.52 3.31 14.67
C SER A 108 1.16 3.97 14.42
N LEU A 109 1.14 5.30 14.25
CA LEU A 109 -0.07 6.05 13.89
C LEU A 109 -0.66 5.59 12.55
N LEU A 110 0.18 5.31 11.55
CA LEU A 110 -0.27 4.77 10.26
C LEU A 110 -0.95 3.41 10.43
N ILE A 111 -0.34 2.50 11.19
CA ILE A 111 -0.92 1.18 11.46
C ILE A 111 -2.27 1.33 12.15
N GLU A 112 -2.36 2.15 13.19
CA GLU A 112 -3.60 2.36 13.95
C GLU A 112 -4.71 2.94 13.05
N LYS A 113 -4.40 4.02 12.31
CA LYS A 113 -5.34 4.65 11.38
C LYS A 113 -5.90 3.65 10.37
N LEU A 114 -5.02 2.84 9.78
CA LEU A 114 -5.41 1.87 8.75
C LEU A 114 -6.20 0.71 9.35
N LYS A 115 -5.79 0.14 10.49
CA LYS A 115 -6.53 -0.93 11.18
C LYS A 115 -7.97 -0.50 11.46
N ASN A 116 -8.14 0.68 12.05
CA ASN A 116 -9.46 1.24 12.36
C ASN A 116 -10.33 1.45 11.12
N GLU A 117 -9.74 1.63 9.94
CA GLU A 117 -10.50 1.81 8.70
C GLU A 117 -10.84 0.48 8.01
N PHE A 118 -9.98 -0.53 8.12
CA PHE A 118 -10.26 -1.88 7.60
C PHE A 118 -11.30 -2.64 8.45
N GLU A 119 -11.49 -2.25 9.71
CA GLU A 119 -12.50 -2.81 10.60
C GLU A 119 -13.92 -2.22 10.39
N LYS A 120 -14.10 -1.27 9.44
CA LYS A 120 -15.37 -0.60 9.11
C LYS A 120 -16.03 -1.06 7.80
#